data_AF-A0A0Q9CC82-F1
#
_entry.id   AF-A0A0Q9CC82-F1
#
_cell.length_a   1.000
_cell.length_b   1.000
_cell.length_c   1.000
_cell.angle_alpha   90.00
_cell.angle_beta   90.00
_cell.angle_gamma   90.00
#
_symmetry.space_group_name_H-M   'P 1'
#
loop_
_entity.id
_entity.type
_entity.pdbx_description
1 polymer ?
#
loop_
_entity_poly.entity_id
_entity_poly.type
_entity_poly.pdbx_seq_one_letter_code
_entity_poly.pdbx_strand_id
1 'polypeptide(L)'
;MPTFSHSTHTVLEQLAQAPLPEWEALDLATTVRQLQPGEVLFHAGEAQPRVFVVNRGLIKMVYETAGGDAWVKGFAPAGLCFASLTALQPGGVTSYAALAEGGPCTVEQIDHAALEALAARHSLWQRALSNAYRLYGQRKEQREMELLTLSPEERYLRFLQQHPQIAAQVRQRDIASYVRVTPVALSRIKARILRGG
;
A
#
# COMPACT_ATOMS: atom_id res chain seq x y z
N MET A 1 -14.14 -1.61 -21.04
CA MET A 1 -13.20 -1.48 -19.91
C MET A 1 -12.86 -2.89 -19.42
N PRO A 2 -11.58 -3.27 -19.28
CA PRO A 2 -11.23 -4.58 -18.72
C PRO A 2 -11.79 -4.70 -17.29
N THR A 3 -12.58 -5.74 -17.05
CA THR A 3 -13.19 -6.04 -15.75
C THR A 3 -12.15 -6.69 -14.84
N PHE A 4 -11.56 -5.92 -13.94
CA PHE A 4 -10.70 -6.44 -12.88
C PHE A 4 -11.55 -6.88 -11.67
N SER A 5 -11.13 -7.92 -10.96
CA SER A 5 -11.80 -8.38 -9.74
C SER A 5 -11.77 -7.37 -8.59
N HIS A 6 -10.88 -6.37 -8.68
CA HIS A 6 -10.69 -5.31 -7.69
C HIS A 6 -10.55 -3.96 -8.40
N SER A 7 -11.65 -3.41 -8.93
CA SER A 7 -11.65 -2.07 -9.51
C SER A 7 -11.70 -0.99 -8.42
N THR A 8 -11.34 0.25 -8.78
CA THR A 8 -11.57 1.44 -7.96
C THR A 8 -13.02 1.52 -7.48
N HIS A 9 -13.97 1.14 -8.33
CA HIS A 9 -15.39 1.10 -7.97
C HIS A 9 -15.64 0.19 -6.77
N THR A 10 -15.26 -1.09 -6.89
CA THR A 10 -15.45 -2.07 -5.83
C THR A 10 -14.79 -1.65 -4.52
N VAL A 11 -13.55 -1.15 -4.57
CA VAL A 11 -12.80 -0.78 -3.36
C VAL A 11 -13.42 0.41 -2.65
N LEU A 12 -13.84 1.44 -3.38
CA LEU A 12 -14.44 2.63 -2.77
C LEU A 12 -15.87 2.37 -2.27
N GLU A 13 -16.66 1.52 -2.92
CA GLU A 13 -17.99 1.12 -2.40
C GLU A 13 -17.86 0.26 -1.14
N GLN A 14 -16.85 -0.61 -1.05
CA GLN A 14 -16.54 -1.34 0.18
C GLN A 14 -16.17 -0.39 1.32
N LEU A 15 -15.38 0.66 1.03
CA LEU A 15 -15.06 1.71 1.99
C LEU A 15 -16.31 2.51 2.39
N ALA A 16 -17.22 2.78 1.45
CA ALA A 16 -18.49 3.46 1.73
C ALA A 16 -19.50 2.57 2.46
N GLN A 17 -19.37 1.24 2.33
CA GLN A 17 -20.37 0.24 2.68
C GLN A 17 -21.73 0.49 2.00
N ALA A 18 -21.68 1.04 0.79
CA ALA A 18 -22.84 1.39 -0.03
C ALA A 18 -22.41 1.69 -1.47
N PRO A 19 -23.32 1.59 -2.46
CA PRO A 19 -23.06 2.09 -3.80
C PRO A 19 -22.77 3.59 -3.80
N LEU A 20 -21.84 4.03 -4.65
CA LEU A 20 -21.46 5.44 -4.76
C LEU A 20 -22.12 6.11 -5.99
N PRO A 21 -22.60 7.37 -5.88
CA PRO A 21 -23.14 8.11 -7.01
C PRO A 21 -22.05 8.76 -7.87
N GLU A 22 -22.39 9.24 -9.07
CA GLU A 22 -21.51 10.08 -9.92
C GLU A 22 -20.15 9.46 -10.31
N TRP A 23 -20.14 8.16 -10.58
CA TRP A 23 -18.93 7.45 -11.03
C TRP A 23 -18.24 8.08 -12.24
N GLU A 24 -19.01 8.61 -13.19
CA GLU A 24 -18.48 9.26 -14.40
C GLU A 24 -17.49 10.39 -14.07
N ALA A 25 -17.74 11.16 -13.01
CA ALA A 25 -16.84 12.24 -12.59
C ALA A 25 -15.50 11.69 -12.07
N LEU A 26 -15.52 10.55 -11.37
CA LEU A 26 -14.29 9.91 -10.89
C LEU A 26 -13.55 9.20 -12.02
N ASP A 27 -14.27 8.55 -12.93
CA ASP A 27 -13.69 7.82 -14.06
C ASP A 27 -12.87 8.76 -14.97
N LEU A 28 -13.37 9.98 -15.19
CA LEU A 28 -12.63 11.03 -15.91
C LEU A 28 -11.35 11.48 -15.18
N ALA A 29 -11.33 11.37 -13.85
CA ALA A 29 -10.19 11.70 -12.99
C ALA A 29 -9.29 10.49 -12.69
N THR A 30 -9.55 9.34 -13.31
CA THR A 30 -8.84 8.09 -13.06
C THR A 30 -8.00 7.69 -14.27
N THR A 31 -6.75 7.30 -14.02
CA THR A 31 -5.83 6.79 -15.05
C THR A 31 -5.27 5.44 -14.64
N VAL A 32 -5.11 4.53 -15.60
CA VAL A 32 -4.54 3.19 -15.35
C VAL A 32 -3.05 3.19 -15.66
N ARG A 33 -2.26 2.59 -14.78
CA ARG A 33 -0.84 2.28 -15.00
C ARG A 33 -0.62 0.78 -15.00
N GLN A 34 0.06 0.32 -16.04
CA GLN A 34 0.63 -1.02 -16.12
C GLN A 34 2.11 -0.93 -15.74
N LEU A 35 2.57 -1.82 -14.88
CA LEU A 35 3.94 -1.86 -14.40
C LEU A 35 4.51 -3.26 -14.57
N GLN A 36 5.74 -3.36 -15.05
CA GLN A 36 6.55 -4.57 -14.98
C GLN A 36 7.22 -4.69 -13.61
N PRO A 37 7.63 -5.91 -13.18
CA PRO A 37 8.32 -6.10 -11.91
C PRO A 37 9.55 -5.19 -11.77
N GLY A 38 9.63 -4.43 -10.68
CA GLY A 38 10.70 -3.47 -10.41
C GLY A 38 10.46 -2.07 -10.96
N GLU A 39 9.46 -1.85 -11.82
CA GLU A 39 9.12 -0.50 -12.29
C GLU A 39 8.52 0.34 -11.16
N VAL A 40 8.94 1.60 -11.14
CA VAL A 40 8.54 2.58 -10.13
C VAL A 40 7.22 3.24 -10.55
N LEU A 41 6.27 3.25 -9.63
CA LEU A 41 4.98 3.95 -9.75
C LEU A 41 5.14 5.45 -9.47
N PHE A 42 5.90 5.77 -8.42
CA PHE A 42 6.37 7.12 -8.06
C PHE A 42 7.59 7.03 -7.14
N HIS A 43 8.46 8.03 -7.19
CA HIS A 43 9.60 8.19 -6.27
C HIS A 43 9.21 9.00 -5.03
N ALA A 44 10.07 9.02 -4.02
CA ALA A 44 9.96 9.95 -2.91
C ALA A 44 10.30 11.38 -3.37
N GLY A 45 9.66 12.39 -2.79
CA GLY A 45 9.88 13.80 -3.13
C GLY A 45 9.12 14.28 -4.37
N GLU A 46 8.24 13.47 -4.95
CA GLU A 46 7.44 13.85 -6.12
C GLU A 46 6.09 14.46 -5.71
N ALA A 47 5.67 15.49 -6.45
CA ALA A 47 4.32 16.02 -6.33
C ALA A 47 3.33 15.01 -6.92
N GLN A 48 2.66 14.25 -6.06
CA GLN A 48 1.77 13.16 -6.46
C GLN A 48 0.47 13.19 -5.64
N PRO A 49 -0.43 14.16 -5.89
CA PRO A 49 -1.70 14.31 -5.18
C PRO A 49 -2.73 13.29 -5.68
N ARG A 50 -2.39 12.00 -5.57
CA ARG A 50 -3.18 10.90 -6.10
C ARG A 50 -3.41 9.81 -5.07
N VAL A 51 -4.57 9.18 -5.17
CA VAL A 51 -4.93 7.95 -4.47
C VAL A 51 -4.80 6.79 -5.44
N PHE A 52 -4.31 5.65 -4.96
CA PHE A 52 -3.98 4.49 -5.77
C PHE A 52 -4.79 3.28 -5.35
N VAL A 53 -5.32 2.55 -6.32
CA VAL A 53 -5.95 1.24 -6.10
C VAL A 53 -5.19 0.20 -6.89
N VAL A 54 -4.71 -0.84 -6.21
CA VAL A 54 -4.03 -1.96 -6.88
C VAL A 54 -5.09 -2.92 -7.41
N ASN A 55 -5.27 -2.98 -8.72
CA ASN A 55 -6.22 -3.91 -9.34
C ASN A 55 -5.64 -5.33 -9.46
N ARG A 56 -4.33 -5.41 -9.74
CA ARG A 56 -3.59 -6.66 -9.91
C ARG A 56 -2.14 -6.49 -9.45
N GLY A 57 -1.60 -7.57 -8.89
CA GLY A 57 -0.19 -7.64 -8.48
C GLY A 57 0.04 -7.14 -7.07
N LEU A 58 1.28 -6.71 -6.79
CA LEU A 58 1.74 -6.31 -5.49
C LEU A 58 2.65 -5.08 -5.62
N ILE A 59 2.26 -3.99 -4.97
CA ILE A 59 3.12 -2.80 -4.86
C ILE A 59 3.90 -2.88 -3.55
N LYS A 60 5.22 -2.72 -3.64
CA LYS A 60 6.11 -2.54 -2.51
C LYS A 60 6.35 -1.05 -2.29
N MET A 61 6.26 -0.60 -1.04
CA MET A 61 6.53 0.78 -0.65
C MET A 61 7.82 0.82 0.17
N VAL A 62 8.72 1.73 -0.17
CA VAL A 62 10.04 1.81 0.46
C VAL A 62 10.40 3.24 0.85
N TYR A 63 11.01 3.39 2.03
CA TYR A 63 11.76 4.58 2.39
C TYR A 63 13.19 4.42 1.90
N GLU A 64 13.57 5.23 0.93
CA GLU A 64 14.94 5.32 0.45
C GLU A 64 15.74 6.17 1.45
N THR A 65 16.96 5.72 1.75
CA THR A 65 17.90 6.46 2.58
C THR A 65 18.90 7.20 1.69
N ALA A 66 19.53 8.26 2.23
CA ALA A 66 20.56 9.01 1.51
C ALA A 66 21.77 8.15 1.09
N GLY A 67 22.01 7.01 1.75
CA GLY A 67 23.07 6.05 1.42
C GLY A 67 22.69 5.04 0.32
N GLY A 68 21.49 5.11 -0.25
CA GLY A 68 21.01 4.18 -1.28
C GLY A 68 20.39 2.89 -0.73
N ASP A 69 20.39 2.69 0.59
CA ASP A 69 19.62 1.61 1.22
C ASP A 69 18.12 1.92 1.20
N ALA A 70 17.29 0.88 1.12
CA ALA A 70 15.83 1.00 1.12
C ALA A 70 15.19 0.15 2.22
N TRP A 71 14.34 0.79 3.02
CA TRP A 71 13.55 0.12 4.05
C TRP A 71 12.11 -0.08 3.59
N VAL A 72 11.63 -1.33 3.60
CA VAL A 72 10.25 -1.63 3.22
C VAL A 72 9.30 -1.04 4.26
N LYS A 73 8.55 -0.03 3.84
CA LYS A 73 7.47 0.62 4.58
C LYS A 73 6.26 -0.30 4.71
N GLY A 74 5.96 -1.02 3.64
CA GLY A 74 4.82 -1.93 3.56
C GLY A 74 4.57 -2.43 2.15
N PHE A 75 3.51 -3.21 2.03
CA PHE A 75 3.07 -3.81 0.77
C PHE A 75 1.59 -3.51 0.55
N ALA A 76 1.22 -3.35 -0.71
CA ALA A 76 -0.16 -3.14 -1.16
C ALA A 76 -0.52 -4.21 -2.19
N PRO A 77 -1.19 -5.30 -1.77
CA PRO A 77 -1.70 -6.32 -2.69
C PRO A 77 -2.93 -5.80 -3.46
N ALA A 78 -3.36 -6.56 -4.46
CA ALA A 78 -4.62 -6.31 -5.16
C ALA A 78 -5.80 -6.11 -4.19
N GLY A 79 -6.65 -5.12 -4.48
CA GLY A 79 -7.76 -4.69 -3.63
C GLY A 79 -7.39 -3.66 -2.57
N LEU A 80 -6.10 -3.35 -2.36
CA LEU A 80 -5.70 -2.30 -1.43
C LEU A 80 -5.74 -0.91 -2.08
N CYS A 81 -6.34 0.04 -1.36
CA CYS A 81 -6.22 1.47 -1.61
C CYS A 81 -5.10 2.08 -0.74
N PHE A 82 -4.25 2.93 -1.31
CA PHE A 82 -3.19 3.65 -0.60
C PHE A 82 -2.89 5.01 -1.23
N ALA A 83 -2.20 5.86 -0.47
CA ALA A 83 -1.67 7.14 -0.94
C ALA A 83 -0.50 7.58 -0.06
N SER A 84 0.38 8.44 -0.59
CA SER A 84 1.27 9.19 0.28
C SER A 84 0.52 10.39 0.83
N LEU A 85 0.06 10.32 2.08
CA LEU A 85 -0.74 11.39 2.69
C LEU A 85 -0.03 12.76 2.67
N THR A 86 1.30 12.78 2.77
CA THR A 86 2.10 14.02 2.65
C THR A 86 2.01 14.66 1.27
N ALA A 87 1.71 13.88 0.23
CA ALA A 87 1.57 14.36 -1.15
C ALA A 87 0.14 14.86 -1.45
N LEU A 88 -0.84 14.50 -0.61
CA LEU A 88 -2.23 14.93 -0.78
C LEU A 88 -2.46 16.37 -0.29
N GLN A 89 -1.54 16.90 0.52
CA GLN A 89 -1.61 18.27 1.00
C GLN A 89 -1.20 19.26 -0.12
N PRO A 90 -1.73 20.49 -0.14
CA PRO A 90 -1.31 21.51 -1.09
C PRO A 90 0.21 21.75 -1.05
N GLY A 91 0.88 21.61 -2.20
CA GLY A 91 2.35 21.72 -2.30
C GLY A 91 3.13 20.55 -1.68
N GLY A 92 2.43 19.49 -1.26
CA GLY A 92 3.01 18.32 -0.64
C GLY A 92 3.73 17.40 -1.63
N VAL A 93 4.61 16.55 -1.10
CA VAL A 93 5.37 15.56 -1.87
C VAL A 93 5.32 14.18 -1.22
N THR A 94 5.58 13.15 -2.01
CA THR A 94 5.61 11.75 -1.55
C THR A 94 6.71 11.53 -0.51
N SER A 95 6.38 10.83 0.58
CA SER A 95 7.36 10.53 1.65
C SER A 95 8.12 9.21 1.43
N TYR A 96 7.81 8.48 0.36
CA TYR A 96 8.34 7.15 0.06
C TYR A 96 8.21 6.88 -1.44
N ALA A 97 8.93 5.88 -1.94
CA ALA A 97 8.76 5.37 -3.30
C ALA A 97 7.84 4.14 -3.31
N ALA A 98 7.13 3.93 -4.42
CA ALA A 98 6.28 2.76 -4.64
C ALA A 98 6.64 2.08 -5.97
N LEU A 99 6.76 0.75 -5.97
CA LEU A 99 7.20 -0.02 -7.14
C LEU A 99 6.51 -1.39 -7.20
N ALA A 100 6.40 -1.95 -8.40
CA ALA A 100 5.88 -3.30 -8.60
C ALA A 100 6.84 -4.37 -8.06
N GLU A 101 6.32 -5.36 -7.34
CA GLU A 101 7.11 -6.47 -6.76
C GLU A 101 6.47 -7.83 -7.10
N GLY A 102 7.29 -8.84 -7.32
CA GLY A 102 6.86 -10.23 -7.56
C GLY A 102 6.23 -10.50 -8.94
N GLY A 103 5.61 -9.52 -9.59
CA GLY A 103 4.94 -9.71 -10.87
C GLY A 103 4.42 -8.41 -11.50
N PRO A 104 3.89 -8.47 -12.74
CA PRO A 104 3.24 -7.33 -13.38
C PRO A 104 2.07 -6.81 -12.54
N CYS A 105 1.95 -5.49 -12.46
CA CYS A 105 0.93 -4.82 -11.68
C CYS A 105 0.05 -3.94 -12.56
N THR A 106 -1.23 -3.84 -12.19
CA THR A 106 -2.17 -2.85 -12.73
C THR A 106 -2.65 -2.00 -11.58
N VAL A 107 -2.47 -0.69 -11.69
CA VAL A 107 -2.80 0.28 -10.65
C VAL A 107 -3.61 1.41 -11.25
N GLU A 108 -4.78 1.67 -10.70
CA GLU A 108 -5.55 2.89 -10.96
C GLU A 108 -5.04 4.02 -10.08
N GLN A 109 -4.87 5.20 -10.68
CA GLN A 109 -4.50 6.42 -9.98
C GLN A 109 -5.61 7.45 -10.16
N ILE A 110 -6.08 7.98 -9.05
CA ILE A 110 -7.24 8.85 -8.96
C ILE A 110 -6.76 10.21 -8.46
N ASP A 111 -7.16 11.29 -9.13
CA ASP A 111 -6.91 12.64 -8.63
C ASP A 111 -7.60 12.84 -7.27
N HIS A 112 -6.83 13.22 -6.26
CA HIS A 112 -7.35 13.46 -4.92
C HIS A 112 -8.37 14.61 -4.90
N ALA A 113 -8.17 15.66 -5.70
CA ALA A 113 -9.08 16.79 -5.75
C ALA A 113 -10.48 16.38 -6.25
N ALA A 114 -10.55 15.41 -7.17
CA ALA A 114 -11.83 14.87 -7.65
C ALA A 114 -12.57 14.10 -6.55
N LEU A 115 -11.84 13.29 -5.76
CA LEU A 115 -12.39 12.60 -4.60
C LEU A 115 -12.92 13.59 -3.55
N GLU A 116 -12.16 14.64 -3.25
CA GLU A 116 -12.58 15.69 -2.31
C GLU A 116 -13.82 16.44 -2.81
N ALA A 117 -13.86 16.78 -4.10
CA ALA A 117 -15.01 17.45 -4.69
C ALA A 117 -16.30 16.60 -4.64
N LEU A 118 -16.18 15.28 -4.81
CA LEU A 118 -17.30 14.34 -4.63
C LEU A 118 -17.72 14.25 -3.17
N ALA A 119 -16.75 14.12 -2.25
CA ALA A 119 -17.01 14.05 -0.82
C ALA A 119 -17.65 15.32 -0.25
N ALA A 120 -17.32 16.49 -0.79
CA ALA A 120 -17.91 17.77 -0.39
C ALA A 120 -19.42 17.86 -0.69
N ARG A 121 -19.93 17.12 -1.69
CA ARG A 121 -21.34 17.14 -2.08
C ARG A 121 -22.12 15.86 -1.73
N HIS A 122 -21.43 14.76 -1.43
CA HIS A 122 -22.04 13.46 -1.14
C HIS A 122 -21.51 12.84 0.15
N SER A 123 -22.41 12.58 1.09
CA SER A 123 -22.07 11.95 2.37
C SER A 123 -21.51 10.53 2.23
N LEU A 124 -21.88 9.79 1.17
CA LEU A 124 -21.35 8.45 0.90
C LEU A 124 -19.87 8.49 0.47
N TRP A 125 -19.50 9.43 -0.39
CA TRP A 125 -18.10 9.67 -0.76
C TRP A 125 -17.28 10.11 0.44
N GLN A 126 -17.84 11.01 1.27
CA GLN A 126 -17.18 11.42 2.50
C GLN A 126 -16.99 10.27 3.49
N ARG A 127 -17.97 9.36 3.59
CA ARG A 127 -17.85 8.13 4.38
C ARG A 127 -16.74 7.23 3.86
N ALA A 128 -16.64 7.05 2.55
CA ALA A 128 -15.59 6.25 1.92
C ALA A 128 -14.19 6.79 2.28
N LEU A 129 -13.96 8.10 2.11
CA LEU A 129 -12.70 8.75 2.47
C LEU A 129 -12.41 8.66 3.97
N SER A 130 -13.41 8.94 4.82
CA SER A 130 -13.27 8.84 6.28
C SER A 130 -12.88 7.44 6.72
N ASN A 131 -13.49 6.41 6.12
CA ASN A 131 -13.17 5.01 6.39
C ASN A 131 -11.78 4.64 5.87
N ALA A 132 -11.37 5.16 4.71
CA ALA A 132 -10.02 4.96 4.17
C ALA A 132 -8.95 5.53 5.13
N TYR A 133 -9.13 6.77 5.59
CA TYR A 133 -8.24 7.41 6.57
C TYR A 133 -8.21 6.65 7.90
N ARG A 134 -9.36 6.19 8.41
CA ARG A 134 -9.43 5.40 9.65
C ARG A 134 -8.67 4.07 9.51
N LEU A 135 -8.90 3.32 8.43
CA LEU A 135 -8.20 2.06 8.18
C LEU A 135 -6.70 2.27 7.99
N TYR A 136 -6.29 3.35 7.33
CA TYR A 136 -4.88 3.73 7.23
C TYR A 136 -4.29 4.00 8.62
N GLY A 137 -4.97 4.81 9.45
CA GLY A 137 -4.55 5.14 10.82
C GLY A 137 -4.37 3.88 11.68
N GLN A 138 -5.38 3.01 11.71
CA GLN A 138 -5.32 1.73 12.45
C GLN A 138 -4.14 0.85 12.00
N ARG A 139 -3.88 0.76 10.69
CA ARG A 139 -2.73 0.02 10.17
C ARG A 139 -1.41 0.65 10.61
N LYS A 140 -1.32 1.98 10.71
CA LYS A 140 -0.12 2.68 11.18
C LYS A 140 0.11 2.53 12.67
N GLU A 141 -0.93 2.66 13.47
CA GLU A 141 -0.89 2.44 14.92
C GLU A 141 -0.48 1.00 15.25
N GLN A 142 -1.12 0.02 14.63
CA GLN A 142 -0.75 -1.40 14.77
C GLN A 142 0.72 -1.63 14.41
N ARG A 143 1.17 -1.02 13.30
CA ARG A 143 2.54 -1.18 12.84
C ARG A 143 3.56 -0.54 13.78
N GLU A 144 3.25 0.62 14.32
CA GLU A 144 4.09 1.30 15.32
C GLU A 144 4.19 0.46 16.59
N MET A 145 3.06 -0.01 17.11
CA MET A 145 3.02 -0.90 18.27
C MET A 145 3.87 -2.16 18.06
N GLU A 146 3.75 -2.83 16.90
CA GLU A 146 4.58 -4.00 16.56
C GLU A 146 6.08 -3.67 16.55
N LEU A 147 6.48 -2.50 16.05
CA LEU A 147 7.88 -2.08 16.00
C LEU A 147 8.44 -1.78 17.40
N LEU A 148 7.62 -1.22 18.29
CA LEU A 148 8.01 -0.83 19.64
C LEU A 148 8.00 -1.99 20.63
N THR A 149 7.08 -2.94 20.48
CA THR A 149 6.80 -3.95 21.52
C THR A 149 7.25 -5.36 21.19
N LEU A 150 7.40 -5.71 19.91
CA LEU A 150 7.73 -7.07 19.50
C LEU A 150 9.21 -7.24 19.18
N SER A 151 9.76 -8.40 19.50
CA SER A 151 11.07 -8.84 19.04
C SER A 151 11.08 -9.07 17.52
N PRO A 152 12.25 -9.08 16.88
CA PRO A 152 12.36 -9.40 15.45
C PRO A 152 11.76 -10.75 15.04
N GLU A 153 11.86 -11.77 15.90
CA GLU A 153 11.29 -13.10 15.65
C GLU A 153 9.76 -13.07 15.68
N GLU A 154 9.18 -12.40 16.67
CA GLU A 154 7.73 -12.20 16.76
C GLU A 154 7.20 -11.38 15.58
N ARG A 155 7.91 -10.33 15.15
CA ARG A 155 7.54 -9.56 13.95
C ARG A 155 7.56 -10.42 12.68
N TYR A 156 8.51 -11.34 12.56
CA TYR A 156 8.56 -12.27 11.44
C TYR A 156 7.39 -13.28 11.46
N LEU A 157 7.11 -13.88 12.62
CA LEU A 157 5.97 -14.79 12.77
C LEU A 157 4.63 -14.07 12.50
N ARG A 158 4.46 -12.85 13.03
CA ARG A 158 3.30 -11.98 12.74
C ARG A 158 3.16 -11.70 11.25
N PHE A 159 4.26 -11.39 10.55
CA PHE A 159 4.23 -11.16 9.10
C PHE A 159 3.75 -12.39 8.33
N LEU A 160 4.23 -13.59 8.68
CA LEU A 160 3.77 -14.82 8.04
C LEU A 160 2.28 -15.11 8.27
N GLN A 161 1.78 -14.80 9.47
CA GLN A 161 0.37 -14.99 9.83
C GLN A 161 -0.55 -13.98 9.15
N GLN A 162 -0.17 -12.70 9.15
CA GLN A 162 -0.99 -11.62 8.60
C GLN A 162 -0.93 -11.56 7.05
N HIS A 163 0.19 -11.97 6.47
CA HIS A 163 0.47 -11.79 5.05
C HIS A 163 1.04 -13.04 4.37
N PRO A 164 0.42 -14.24 4.52
CA PRO A 164 0.96 -15.49 3.99
C PRO A 164 1.14 -15.46 2.46
N GLN A 165 0.21 -14.83 1.75
CA GLN A 165 0.28 -14.70 0.29
C GLN A 165 1.42 -13.78 -0.16
N ILE A 166 1.67 -12.69 0.57
CA ILE A 166 2.77 -11.77 0.28
C ILE A 166 4.10 -12.46 0.57
N ALA A 167 4.21 -13.17 1.69
CA ALA A 167 5.39 -13.93 2.06
C ALA A 167 5.81 -14.96 1.00
N ALA A 168 4.85 -15.53 0.26
CA ALA A 168 5.12 -16.44 -0.85
C ALA A 168 5.61 -15.75 -2.14
N GLN A 169 5.39 -14.44 -2.29
CA GLN A 169 5.68 -13.70 -3.53
C GLN A 169 6.92 -12.81 -3.43
N VAL A 170 7.29 -12.35 -2.24
CA VAL A 170 8.37 -11.36 -2.06
C VAL A 170 9.71 -12.01 -1.75
N ARG A 171 10.79 -11.32 -2.10
CA ARG A 171 12.15 -11.79 -1.84
C ARG A 171 12.44 -11.75 -0.34
N GLN A 172 13.27 -12.68 0.14
CA GLN A 172 13.66 -12.74 1.56
C GLN A 172 14.28 -11.43 2.08
N ARG A 173 15.00 -10.70 1.24
CA ARG A 173 15.54 -9.37 1.57
C ARG A 173 14.44 -8.34 1.89
N ASP A 174 13.31 -8.40 1.19
CA ASP A 174 12.19 -7.48 1.39
C ASP A 174 11.46 -7.82 2.69
N ILE A 175 11.34 -9.12 3.02
CA ILE A 175 10.83 -9.57 4.32
C ILE A 175 11.75 -9.09 5.45
N ALA A 176 13.07 -9.26 5.29
CA ALA A 176 14.04 -8.83 6.30
C ALA A 176 13.96 -7.32 6.55
N SER A 177 13.90 -6.55 5.47
CA SER A 177 13.72 -5.10 5.50
C SER A 177 12.40 -4.70 6.18
N TYR A 178 11.29 -5.37 5.84
CA TYR A 178 9.99 -5.14 6.48
C TYR A 178 10.04 -5.43 7.98
N VAL A 179 10.57 -6.58 8.42
CA VAL A 179 10.61 -6.95 9.85
C VAL A 179 11.74 -6.26 10.64
N ARG A 180 12.47 -5.35 9.98
CA ARG A 180 13.57 -4.53 10.53
C ARG A 180 14.75 -5.34 11.04
N VAL A 181 15.25 -6.23 10.19
CA VAL A 181 16.50 -6.99 10.41
C VAL A 181 17.32 -7.09 9.14
N THR A 182 18.58 -7.49 9.28
CA THR A 182 19.40 -7.85 8.13
C THR A 182 18.94 -9.19 7.52
N PRO A 183 19.19 -9.44 6.22
CA PRO A 183 18.89 -10.74 5.61
C PRO A 183 19.54 -11.92 6.35
N VAL A 184 20.76 -11.74 6.87
CA VAL A 184 21.47 -12.75 7.66
C VAL A 184 20.74 -13.03 8.98
N ALA A 185 20.32 -12.00 9.70
CA ALA A 185 19.56 -12.16 10.93
C ALA A 185 18.22 -12.85 10.68
N LEU A 186 17.52 -12.52 9.59
CA LEU A 186 16.29 -13.22 9.20
C LEU A 186 16.54 -14.71 8.92
N SER A 187 17.62 -15.06 8.22
CA SER A 187 17.99 -16.47 7.98
C SER A 187 18.24 -17.21 9.29
N ARG A 188 18.87 -16.58 10.29
CA ARG A 188 19.06 -17.16 11.63
C ARG A 188 17.74 -17.36 12.37
N ILE A 189 16.82 -16.40 12.29
CA ILE A 189 15.46 -16.51 12.87
C ILE A 189 14.74 -17.71 12.25
N LYS A 190 14.71 -17.82 10.91
CA LYS A 190 14.08 -18.95 10.20
C LYS A 190 14.65 -20.30 10.63
N ALA A 191 15.97 -20.41 10.74
CA ALA A 191 16.63 -21.65 11.13
C ALA A 191 16.35 -22.07 12.58
N ARG A 192 16.01 -21.12 13.47
CA ARG A 192 15.64 -21.40 14.86
C ARG A 192 14.21 -21.92 14.94
N ILE A 193 13.29 -21.26 14.24
CA ILE A 193 11.88 -21.68 14.15
C ILE A 193 11.78 -23.10 13.60
N LEU A 194 12.54 -23.43 12.54
CA LEU A 194 12.56 -24.79 11.95
C LEU A 194 13.15 -25.87 12.86
N ARG A 195 13.93 -25.50 13.89
CA ARG A 195 14.55 -26.45 14.85
C ARG A 195 13.77 -26.59 16.16
N GLY A 196 12.85 -25.66 16.43
CA GLY A 196 12.08 -25.58 17.67
C GLY A 196 10.59 -25.89 17.52
N GLY A 197 10.17 -26.35 16.33
CA GLY A 197 8.84 -26.92 16.06
C GLY A 197 8.99 -28.37 15.62
#